data_AF-A0A3C0R6S8-F1
#
_entry.id   AF-A0A3C0R6S8-F1
#
_cell.length_a   1.000
_cell.length_b   1.000
_cell.length_c   1.000
_cell.angle_alpha   90.00
_cell.angle_beta   90.00
_cell.angle_gamma   90.00
#
_symmetry.space_group_name_H-M   'P 1'
#
loop_
_entity.id
_entity.type
_entity.pdbx_description
1 polymer ?
#
loop_
_entity_poly.entity_id
_entity_poly.type
_entity_poly.pdbx_seq_one_letter_code
_entity_poly.pdbx_strand_id
1 'polypeptide(L)'
;MNFVAVLGAFATILSAGFGALLLIGARKWHQNSAARLALSWILGTGIVSLLVWIFGFFVKGALLPGLVATMCVGLPLLAWKISDHPAIPFPSLRKPKRIELLLGAFLAVEIAIIFYLAYVHTLGSDGILNWEIKARYAYANGGVLPLTYLQDGGRTFSQPEYPLAIPYTELWLYFWLGDTNQFWAKTVFPVFYAAGVILLATIGAKLTGKVSAGLGAALLLFFIPQISIEGGSAIVGYADFPLSVFYLATIGYLLCACRSDDEHSFRIYAVCLALLPWVKREGVILWFIAGLCGVLVIWRKKNHRCIFSHCFPACS
;
A
#
# COMPACT_ATOMS: atom_id res chain seq x y z
N MET A 1 5.64 24.35 -10.90
CA MET A 1 4.38 24.16 -10.15
C MET A 1 4.04 22.67 -9.99
N ASN A 2 4.11 21.87 -11.06
CA ASN A 2 3.59 20.49 -11.08
C ASN A 2 4.34 19.52 -10.14
N PHE A 3 5.66 19.63 -9.97
CA PHE A 3 6.41 18.75 -9.07
C PHE A 3 6.03 18.94 -7.58
N VAL A 4 5.83 20.20 -7.15
CA VAL A 4 5.42 20.52 -5.77
C VAL A 4 4.03 19.97 -5.48
N ALA A 5 3.11 20.04 -6.46
CA ALA A 5 1.78 19.44 -6.35
C ALA A 5 1.85 17.92 -6.17
N VAL A 6 2.67 17.22 -6.95
CA VAL A 6 2.87 15.76 -6.79
C VAL A 6 3.44 15.43 -5.41
N LEU A 7 4.41 16.20 -4.93
CA LEU A 7 4.93 16.04 -3.57
C LEU A 7 3.85 16.25 -2.50
N GLY A 8 2.95 17.23 -2.68
CA GLY A 8 1.79 17.44 -1.79
C GLY A 8 0.82 16.25 -1.79
N ALA A 9 0.52 15.71 -2.98
CA ALA A 9 -0.31 14.52 -3.13
C ALA A 9 0.29 13.30 -2.41
N PHE A 10 1.59 13.05 -2.64
CA PHE A 10 2.30 11.95 -1.98
C PHE A 10 2.46 12.16 -0.48
N ALA A 11 2.75 13.38 -0.04
CA ALA A 11 2.86 13.70 1.38
C ALA A 11 1.55 13.44 2.11
N THR A 12 0.40 13.79 1.52
CA THR A 12 -0.91 13.54 2.13
C THR A 12 -1.30 12.05 2.13
N ILE A 13 -0.98 11.30 1.08
CA ILE A 13 -1.11 9.82 1.07
C ILE A 13 -0.27 9.22 2.21
N LEU A 14 1.01 9.57 2.27
CA LEU A 14 1.92 9.06 3.30
C LEU A 14 1.49 9.48 4.70
N SER A 15 0.97 10.69 4.86
CA SER A 15 0.46 11.22 6.13
C SER A 15 -0.74 10.42 6.63
N ALA A 16 -1.72 10.16 5.76
CA ALA A 16 -2.90 9.33 6.08
C ALA A 16 -2.49 7.91 6.49
N GLY A 17 -1.62 7.27 5.69
CA GLY A 17 -1.15 5.92 6.00
C GLY A 17 -0.29 5.85 7.26
N PHE A 18 0.55 6.85 7.51
CA PHE A 18 1.33 6.94 8.75
C PHE A 18 0.42 7.10 9.97
N GLY A 19 -0.59 7.98 9.89
CA GLY A 19 -1.60 8.13 10.94
C GLY A 19 -2.31 6.81 11.24
N ALA A 20 -2.71 6.07 10.20
CA ALA A 20 -3.29 4.74 10.38
C ALA A 20 -2.32 3.74 11.02
N LEU A 21 -1.05 3.72 10.61
CA LEU A 21 -0.03 2.87 11.25
C LEU A 21 0.14 3.18 12.73
N LEU A 22 0.07 4.45 13.12
CA LEU A 22 0.14 4.85 14.53
C LEU A 22 -1.09 4.40 15.32
N LEU A 23 -2.29 4.44 14.73
CA LEU A 23 -3.51 3.95 15.38
C LEU A 23 -3.53 2.42 15.51
N ILE A 24 -2.94 1.71 14.54
CA ILE A 24 -2.89 0.24 14.53
C ILE A 24 -1.78 -0.29 15.48
N GLY A 25 -0.64 0.38 15.52
CA GLY A 25 0.54 -0.01 16.29
C GLY A 25 0.35 0.15 17.80
N ALA A 26 0.94 -0.74 18.61
CA ALA A 26 1.12 -0.48 20.03
C ALA A 26 2.53 0.01 20.34
N ARG A 27 2.65 0.53 21.57
CA ARG A 27 3.78 1.27 22.17
C ARG A 27 5.19 0.73 21.94
N LYS A 28 5.39 -0.50 21.48
CA LYS A 28 6.70 -1.17 21.37
C LYS A 28 7.08 -1.63 19.95
N TRP A 29 6.38 -1.17 18.92
CA TRP A 29 6.67 -1.61 17.55
C TRP A 29 7.92 -0.94 16.94
N HIS A 30 9.03 -1.69 16.98
CA HIS A 30 10.31 -1.28 16.38
C HIS A 30 10.40 -1.79 14.94
N GLN A 31 9.86 -1.01 14.00
CA GLN A 31 10.15 -1.19 12.58
C GLN A 31 11.17 -0.18 12.09
N ASN A 32 11.91 -0.60 11.06
CA ASN A 32 12.75 0.31 10.28
C ASN A 32 11.87 1.39 9.62
N SER A 33 12.38 2.63 9.56
CA SER A 33 11.74 3.76 8.90
C SER A 33 11.34 3.47 7.45
N ALA A 34 12.14 2.67 6.74
CA ALA A 34 11.82 2.26 5.37
C ALA A 34 10.52 1.43 5.30
N ALA A 35 10.36 0.44 6.20
CA ALA A 35 9.14 -0.38 6.27
C ALA A 35 7.91 0.48 6.60
N ARG A 36 8.07 1.44 7.53
CA ARG A 36 7.01 2.40 7.88
C ARG A 36 6.61 3.22 6.66
N LEU A 37 7.58 3.76 5.90
CA LEU A 37 7.29 4.52 4.69
C LEU A 37 6.54 3.70 3.64
N ALA A 38 6.98 2.47 3.38
CA ALA A 38 6.34 1.57 2.42
C ALA A 38 4.91 1.19 2.84
N LEU A 39 4.70 0.88 4.13
CA LEU A 39 3.36 0.64 4.67
C LEU A 39 2.49 1.89 4.67
N SER A 40 3.04 3.06 4.98
CA SER A 40 2.32 4.34 4.91
C SER A 40 1.83 4.61 3.49
N TRP A 41 2.61 4.26 2.47
CA TRP A 41 2.17 4.36 1.08
C TRP A 41 0.95 3.45 0.80
N ILE A 42 1.05 2.16 1.16
CA ILE A 42 0.00 1.16 0.89
C ILE A 42 -1.29 1.48 1.67
N LEU A 43 -1.19 1.76 2.96
CA LEU A 43 -2.35 2.13 3.76
C LEU A 43 -2.90 3.49 3.35
N GLY A 44 -2.03 4.44 3.04
CA GLY A 44 -2.39 5.78 2.59
C GLY A 44 -3.18 5.76 1.30
N THR A 45 -2.74 4.99 0.30
CA THR A 45 -3.46 4.85 -0.98
C THR A 45 -4.83 4.23 -0.79
N GLY A 46 -4.94 3.20 0.06
CA GLY A 46 -6.24 2.64 0.47
C GLY A 46 -7.14 3.65 1.16
N ILE A 47 -6.63 4.40 2.13
CA ILE A 47 -7.40 5.39 2.90
C ILE A 47 -7.84 6.57 2.03
N VAL A 48 -6.93 7.18 1.29
CA VAL A 48 -7.24 8.35 0.44
C VAL A 48 -8.27 7.98 -0.60
N SER A 49 -8.11 6.83 -1.28
CA SER A 49 -9.10 6.38 -2.26
C SER A 49 -10.47 6.09 -1.65
N LEU A 50 -10.52 5.45 -0.47
CA LEU A 50 -11.78 5.23 0.26
C LEU A 50 -12.42 6.56 0.71
N LEU A 51 -11.64 7.52 1.20
CA LEU A 51 -12.16 8.83 1.61
C LEU A 51 -12.71 9.62 0.43
N VAL A 52 -12.02 9.62 -0.72
CA VAL A 52 -12.53 10.22 -1.95
C VAL A 52 -13.86 9.58 -2.35
N TRP A 53 -13.94 8.25 -2.28
CA TRP A 53 -15.17 7.53 -2.60
C TRP A 53 -16.32 7.86 -1.63
N ILE A 54 -16.08 7.79 -0.32
CA ILE A 54 -17.08 8.03 0.71
C ILE A 54 -17.55 9.48 0.69
N PHE A 55 -16.63 10.44 0.67
CA PHE A 55 -17.01 11.86 0.64
C PHE A 55 -17.60 12.28 -0.70
N GLY A 56 -17.24 11.59 -1.79
CA GLY A 56 -17.84 11.80 -3.11
C GLY A 56 -19.35 11.56 -3.17
N PHE A 57 -19.93 10.80 -2.23
CA PHE A 57 -21.39 10.69 -2.11
C PHE A 57 -22.06 11.98 -1.61
N PHE A 58 -21.32 12.84 -0.91
CA PHE A 58 -21.88 14.00 -0.22
C PHE A 58 -21.42 15.33 -0.82
N VAL A 59 -20.19 15.40 -1.31
CA VAL A 59 -19.57 16.65 -1.82
C VAL A 59 -18.85 16.43 -3.15
N LYS A 60 -18.73 17.50 -3.92
CA LYS A 60 -18.03 17.55 -5.22
C LYS A 60 -17.22 18.83 -5.35
N GLY A 61 -16.41 18.90 -6.40
CA GLY A 61 -15.60 20.07 -6.72
C GLY A 61 -14.50 20.29 -5.67
N ALA A 62 -14.13 21.55 -5.43
CA ALA A 62 -13.00 21.91 -4.55
C ALA A 62 -13.19 21.49 -3.06
N LEU A 63 -14.43 21.31 -2.60
CA LEU A 63 -14.70 20.89 -1.22
C LEU A 63 -14.24 19.46 -0.96
N LEU A 64 -14.38 18.56 -1.93
CA LEU A 64 -14.00 17.16 -1.80
C LEU A 64 -12.50 16.97 -1.46
N PRO A 65 -11.54 17.48 -2.27
CA PRO A 65 -10.13 17.35 -1.93
C PRO A 65 -9.76 18.10 -0.65
N GLY A 66 -10.43 19.20 -0.31
CA GLY A 66 -10.24 19.91 0.95
C GLY A 66 -10.58 19.05 2.19
N LEU A 67 -11.73 18.36 2.17
CA LEU A 67 -12.13 17.45 3.24
C LEU A 67 -11.19 16.24 3.35
N VAL A 68 -10.84 15.63 2.22
CA VAL A 68 -9.91 14.49 2.21
C VAL A 68 -8.54 14.91 2.74
N ALA A 69 -7.99 16.05 2.30
CA ALA A 69 -6.70 16.56 2.79
C ALA A 69 -6.71 16.83 4.30
N THR A 70 -7.84 17.36 4.81
CA THR A 70 -8.02 17.61 6.24
C THR A 70 -8.00 16.30 7.04
N MET A 71 -8.64 15.24 6.53
CA MET A 71 -8.56 13.91 7.14
C MET A 71 -7.14 13.33 7.07
N CYS A 72 -6.43 13.48 5.95
CA CYS A 72 -5.05 13.02 5.80
C CYS A 72 -4.11 13.62 6.87
N VAL A 73 -4.28 14.91 7.18
CA VAL A 73 -3.50 15.61 8.22
C VAL A 73 -4.05 15.34 9.62
N GLY A 74 -5.38 15.23 9.76
CA GLY A 74 -6.05 15.00 11.04
C GLY A 74 -5.76 13.63 11.63
N LEU A 75 -5.64 12.58 10.81
CA LEU A 75 -5.36 11.22 11.25
C LEU A 75 -4.08 11.07 12.09
N PRO A 76 -2.89 11.52 11.64
CA PRO A 76 -1.69 11.44 12.46
C PRO A 76 -1.74 12.35 13.69
N LEU A 77 -2.41 13.51 13.64
CA LEU A 77 -2.61 14.37 14.82
C LEU A 77 -3.50 13.70 15.87
N LEU A 78 -4.57 13.05 15.43
CA LEU A 78 -5.46 12.28 16.28
C LEU A 78 -4.72 11.08 16.88
N ALA A 79 -3.96 10.36 16.06
CA ALA A 79 -3.14 9.25 16.52
C ALA A 79 -2.12 9.70 17.56
N TRP A 80 -1.48 10.84 17.35
CA TRP A 80 -0.54 11.40 18.33
C TRP A 80 -1.23 11.83 19.63
N LYS A 81 -2.47 12.36 19.56
CA LYS A 81 -3.23 12.76 20.75
C LYS A 81 -3.75 11.57 21.55
N ILE A 82 -4.26 10.54 20.88
CA ILE A 82 -4.84 9.36 21.53
C ILE A 82 -3.73 8.46 22.08
N SER A 83 -2.65 8.33 21.32
CA SER A 83 -1.54 7.54 21.76
C SER A 83 -0.68 8.36 22.70
N ASP A 84 -0.66 8.00 24.00
CA ASP A 84 0.38 8.38 24.97
C ASP A 84 1.75 7.81 24.55
N HIS A 85 2.15 8.02 23.31
CA HIS A 85 3.43 7.65 22.76
C HIS A 85 4.43 8.71 23.23
N PRO A 86 5.37 8.37 24.13
CA PRO A 86 6.60 9.13 24.17
C PRO A 86 7.16 9.19 22.74
N ALA A 87 7.76 10.33 22.37
CA ALA A 87 8.34 10.58 21.05
C ALA A 87 8.90 9.28 20.47
N ILE A 88 8.34 8.82 19.34
CA ILE A 88 8.61 7.50 18.77
C ILE A 88 10.12 7.32 18.75
N PRO A 89 10.70 6.44 19.58
CA PRO A 89 12.14 6.31 19.62
C PRO A 89 12.57 5.87 18.23
N PHE A 90 13.37 6.70 17.56
CA PHE A 90 14.08 6.26 16.38
C PHE A 90 14.92 5.07 16.84
N PRO A 91 14.66 3.85 16.34
CA PRO A 91 15.44 2.71 16.75
C PRO A 91 16.90 3.03 16.47
N SER A 92 17.76 2.80 17.48
CA SER A 92 19.20 3.01 17.33
C SER A 92 19.67 2.36 16.04
N LEU A 93 20.21 3.17 15.12
CA LEU A 93 20.67 2.71 13.82
C LEU A 93 21.83 1.76 14.04
N ARG A 94 21.56 0.46 13.97
CA ARG A 94 22.62 -0.54 13.89
C ARG A 94 23.50 -0.17 12.69
N LYS A 95 24.82 -0.13 12.91
CA LYS A 95 25.78 0.09 11.82
C LYS A 95 25.60 -1.03 10.76
N PRO A 96 25.23 -0.68 9.52
CA PRO A 96 25.03 -1.68 8.47
C PRO A 96 26.36 -2.34 8.09
N LYS A 97 26.32 -3.62 7.74
CA LYS A 97 27.50 -4.32 7.21
C LYS A 97 27.82 -3.79 5.80
N ARG A 98 29.08 -3.87 5.36
CA ARG A 98 29.49 -3.45 4.00
C ARG A 98 28.64 -4.12 2.89
N ILE A 99 28.34 -5.41 3.05
CA ILE A 99 27.47 -6.13 2.10
C ILE A 99 26.04 -5.58 2.09
N GLU A 100 25.49 -5.18 3.25
CA GLU A 100 24.15 -4.60 3.35
C GLU A 100 24.10 -3.21 2.70
N LEU A 101 25.18 -2.42 2.83
CA LEU A 101 25.32 -1.14 2.12
C LEU A 101 25.39 -1.34 0.60
N LEU A 102 26.18 -2.31 0.13
CA LEU A 102 26.29 -2.62 -1.30
C LEU A 102 24.95 -3.07 -1.89
N LEU A 103 24.27 -4.02 -1.23
CA LEU A 103 22.95 -4.49 -1.67
C LEU A 103 21.90 -3.37 -1.62
N GLY A 104 21.94 -2.53 -0.57
CA GLY A 104 21.08 -1.35 -0.47
C GLY A 104 21.32 -0.33 -1.57
N ALA A 105 22.58 -0.10 -1.97
CA ALA A 105 22.93 0.77 -3.09
C ALA A 105 22.43 0.22 -4.42
N PHE A 106 22.59 -1.09 -4.68
CA PHE A 106 22.02 -1.71 -5.88
C PHE A 106 20.49 -1.61 -5.90
N LEU A 107 19.83 -1.77 -4.76
CA LEU A 107 18.38 -1.65 -4.67
C LEU A 107 17.91 -0.22 -4.95
N ALA A 108 18.68 0.78 -4.51
CA ALA A 108 18.40 2.18 -4.83
C ALA A 108 18.55 2.48 -6.34
N VAL A 109 19.59 1.93 -6.97
CA VAL A 109 19.80 2.03 -8.43
C VAL A 109 18.67 1.35 -9.19
N GLU A 110 18.25 0.16 -8.75
CA GLU A 110 17.13 -0.58 -9.32
C GLU A 110 15.82 0.20 -9.28
N ILE A 111 15.47 0.77 -8.11
CA ILE A 111 14.30 1.65 -7.99
C ILE A 111 14.42 2.82 -8.97
N ALA A 112 15.58 3.48 -9.04
CA ALA A 112 15.81 4.58 -9.95
C ALA A 112 15.62 4.18 -11.43
N ILE A 113 16.07 2.98 -11.83
CA ILE A 113 15.85 2.43 -13.16
C ILE A 113 14.36 2.23 -13.43
N ILE A 114 13.60 1.66 -12.49
CA ILE A 114 12.15 1.48 -12.66
C ILE A 114 11.41 2.82 -12.79
N PHE A 115 11.80 3.83 -12.00
CA PHE A 115 11.28 5.19 -12.18
C PHE A 115 11.60 5.73 -13.58
N TYR A 116 12.85 5.62 -14.03
CA TYR A 116 13.25 6.04 -15.37
C TYR A 116 12.44 5.33 -16.46
N LEU A 117 12.32 4.00 -16.39
CA LEU A 117 11.57 3.21 -17.37
C LEU A 117 10.08 3.58 -17.36
N ALA A 118 9.48 3.79 -16.20
CA ALA A 118 8.09 4.24 -16.09
C ALA A 118 7.89 5.65 -16.71
N TYR A 119 8.91 6.51 -16.70
CA TYR A 119 8.83 7.80 -17.38
C TYR A 119 8.98 7.71 -18.90
N VAL A 120 9.84 6.81 -19.38
CA VAL A 120 10.05 6.57 -20.82
C VAL A 120 8.86 5.86 -21.47
N HIS A 121 8.20 4.95 -20.76
CA HIS A 121 7.03 4.23 -21.27
C HIS A 121 5.72 4.98 -20.99
N THR A 122 4.77 4.85 -21.89
CA THR A 122 3.39 5.26 -21.64
C THR A 122 2.67 4.22 -20.78
N LEU A 123 1.53 4.60 -20.21
CA LEU A 123 0.61 3.62 -19.63
C LEU A 123 0.22 2.60 -20.71
N GLY A 124 0.16 1.33 -20.32
CA GLY A 124 -0.35 0.27 -21.19
C GLY A 124 -1.88 0.30 -21.27
N SER A 125 -2.47 -0.64 -22.01
CA SER A 125 -3.91 -0.64 -22.30
C SER A 125 -4.76 -0.62 -21.04
N ASP A 126 -4.46 -1.45 -20.03
CA ASP A 126 -5.22 -1.47 -18.78
C ASP A 126 -5.00 -0.18 -17.98
N GLY A 127 -3.77 0.31 -17.98
CA GLY A 127 -3.39 1.61 -17.41
C GLY A 127 -4.33 2.73 -17.85
N ILE A 128 -4.50 2.84 -19.16
CA ILE A 128 -5.30 3.88 -19.80
C ILE A 128 -6.80 3.57 -19.65
N LEU A 129 -7.22 2.38 -20.05
CA LEU A 129 -8.63 2.04 -20.28
C LEU A 129 -9.38 1.65 -19.01
N ASN A 130 -8.72 1.15 -17.97
CA ASN A 130 -9.39 0.74 -16.74
C ASN A 130 -9.20 1.77 -15.61
N TRP A 131 -8.03 2.42 -15.53
CA TRP A 131 -7.68 3.26 -14.38
C TRP A 131 -7.72 4.75 -14.72
N GLU A 132 -6.90 5.17 -15.69
CA GLU A 132 -6.73 6.58 -16.03
C GLU A 132 -8.03 7.20 -16.54
N ILE A 133 -8.76 6.49 -17.41
CA ILE A 133 -10.03 6.99 -17.94
C ILE A 133 -11.03 7.27 -16.81
N LYS A 134 -11.10 6.42 -15.78
CA LYS A 134 -11.97 6.61 -14.62
C LYS A 134 -11.54 7.81 -13.79
N ALA A 135 -10.23 7.96 -13.57
CA ALA A 135 -9.67 9.12 -12.87
C ALA A 135 -10.01 10.43 -13.59
N ARG A 136 -9.90 10.45 -14.93
CA ARG A 136 -10.25 11.62 -15.77
C ARG A 136 -11.75 11.92 -15.75
N TYR A 137 -12.61 10.92 -15.87
CA TYR A 137 -14.07 11.10 -15.78
C TYR A 137 -14.47 11.63 -14.40
N ALA A 138 -13.89 11.07 -13.34
CA ALA A 138 -14.14 11.54 -11.99
C ALA A 138 -13.66 12.98 -11.82
N TYR A 139 -12.45 13.32 -12.28
CA TYR A 139 -11.90 14.67 -12.21
C TYR A 139 -12.80 15.70 -12.92
N ALA A 140 -13.20 15.41 -14.16
CA ALA A 140 -14.10 16.25 -14.95
C ALA A 140 -15.48 16.44 -14.30
N ASN A 141 -15.91 15.50 -13.46
CA ASN A 141 -17.18 15.53 -12.74
C ASN A 141 -17.00 15.90 -11.25
N GLY A 142 -15.98 16.69 -10.93
CA GLY A 142 -15.76 17.23 -9.58
C GLY A 142 -15.37 16.17 -8.55
N GLY A 143 -14.74 15.09 -8.97
CA GLY A 143 -14.20 14.03 -8.13
C GLY A 143 -15.00 12.75 -8.02
N VAL A 144 -16.13 12.65 -8.71
CA VAL A 144 -17.06 11.52 -8.59
C VAL A 144 -17.29 10.93 -9.96
N LEU A 145 -17.26 9.61 -10.09
CA LEU A 145 -17.63 8.99 -11.37
C LEU A 145 -19.10 9.28 -11.68
N PRO A 146 -19.43 9.82 -12.88
CA PRO A 146 -20.81 10.09 -13.23
C PRO A 146 -21.59 8.77 -13.38
N LEU A 147 -22.83 8.74 -12.88
CA LEU A 147 -23.68 7.55 -12.96
C LEU A 147 -23.87 7.08 -14.42
N THR A 148 -23.93 8.02 -15.35
CA THR A 148 -24.00 7.74 -16.80
C THR A 148 -22.83 6.90 -17.29
N TYR A 149 -21.60 7.10 -16.77
CA TYR A 149 -20.45 6.28 -17.13
C TYR A 149 -20.60 4.83 -16.62
N LEU A 150 -21.19 4.64 -15.44
CA LEU A 150 -21.38 3.31 -14.84
C LEU A 150 -22.52 2.51 -15.51
N GLN A 151 -23.52 3.20 -16.07
CA GLN A 151 -24.69 2.58 -16.71
C GLN A 151 -24.57 2.45 -18.23
N ASP A 152 -23.58 3.09 -18.85
CA ASP A 152 -23.37 3.06 -20.29
C ASP A 152 -22.76 1.73 -20.73
N GLY A 153 -23.55 0.91 -21.44
CA GLY A 153 -23.09 -0.36 -22.01
C GLY A 153 -21.94 -0.21 -23.01
N GLY A 154 -21.77 0.98 -23.60
CA GLY A 154 -20.63 1.34 -24.44
C GLY A 154 -19.31 1.48 -23.68
N ARG A 155 -19.32 1.46 -22.34
CA ARG A 155 -18.14 1.58 -21.47
C ARG A 155 -17.65 0.26 -20.89
N THR A 156 -18.25 -0.87 -21.28
CA THR A 156 -17.83 -2.21 -20.84
C THR A 156 -16.35 -2.50 -21.06
N PHE A 157 -15.72 -1.95 -22.10
CA PHE A 157 -14.28 -2.08 -22.36
C PHE A 157 -13.39 -1.53 -21.23
N SER A 158 -13.91 -0.60 -20.41
CA SER A 158 -13.19 0.04 -19.29
C SER A 158 -13.44 -0.62 -17.94
N GLN A 159 -14.11 -1.78 -17.96
CA GLN A 159 -14.46 -2.57 -16.77
C GLN A 159 -15.08 -1.70 -15.66
N PRO A 160 -16.23 -1.01 -15.87
CA PRO A 160 -16.78 -0.04 -14.93
C PRO A 160 -16.90 -0.56 -13.49
N GLU A 161 -17.17 -1.87 -13.33
CA GLU A 161 -17.30 -2.57 -12.06
C GLU A 161 -15.97 -2.77 -11.30
N TYR A 162 -14.82 -2.54 -11.93
CA TYR A 162 -13.55 -2.67 -11.26
C TYR A 162 -13.39 -1.66 -10.11
N PRO A 163 -12.76 -2.06 -8.98
CA PRO A 163 -12.56 -1.20 -7.82
C PRO A 163 -11.83 0.11 -8.12
N LEU A 164 -11.99 1.08 -7.22
CA LEU A 164 -11.60 2.47 -7.46
C LEU A 164 -10.31 2.89 -6.75
N ALA A 165 -9.57 1.99 -6.08
CA ALA A 165 -8.35 2.38 -5.37
C ALA A 165 -7.31 3.05 -6.28
N ILE A 166 -6.95 2.42 -7.40
CA ILE A 166 -5.97 2.97 -8.34
C ILE A 166 -6.52 4.22 -9.06
N PRO A 167 -7.74 4.19 -9.67
CA PRO A 167 -8.34 5.39 -10.24
C PRO A 167 -8.40 6.59 -9.29
N TYR A 168 -8.75 6.36 -8.02
CA TYR A 168 -8.88 7.45 -7.05
C TYR A 168 -7.55 7.90 -6.46
N THR A 169 -6.52 7.05 -6.52
CA THR A 169 -5.14 7.47 -6.27
C THR A 169 -4.64 8.39 -7.38
N GLU A 170 -4.90 8.07 -8.66
CA GLU A 170 -4.56 8.96 -9.79
C GLU A 170 -5.37 10.27 -9.76
N LEU A 171 -6.68 10.18 -9.47
CA LEU A 171 -7.55 11.34 -9.26
C LEU A 171 -7.03 12.25 -8.15
N TRP A 172 -6.51 11.67 -7.07
CA TRP A 172 -5.89 12.46 -5.99
C TRP A 172 -4.74 13.30 -6.52
N LEU A 173 -3.87 12.73 -7.35
CA LEU A 173 -2.79 13.50 -8.01
C LEU A 173 -3.37 14.61 -8.90
N TYR A 174 -4.43 14.35 -9.65
CA TYR A 174 -5.07 15.37 -10.50
C TYR A 174 -5.65 16.54 -9.68
N PHE A 175 -6.22 16.30 -8.51
CA PHE A 175 -6.67 17.39 -7.63
C PHE A 175 -5.53 18.33 -7.23
N TRP A 176 -4.37 17.77 -6.88
CA TRP A 176 -3.20 18.57 -6.50
C TRP A 176 -2.59 19.29 -7.71
N LEU A 177 -2.55 18.63 -8.86
CA LEU A 177 -2.00 19.19 -10.09
C LEU A 177 -2.88 20.30 -10.67
N GLY A 178 -4.20 20.22 -10.48
CA GLY A 178 -5.15 21.13 -11.13
C GLY A 178 -5.38 20.81 -12.61
N ASP A 179 -4.87 19.69 -13.10
CA ASP A 179 -5.09 19.18 -14.46
C ASP A 179 -5.01 17.63 -14.49
N THR A 180 -5.45 17.03 -15.60
CA THR A 180 -5.36 15.57 -15.82
C THR A 180 -4.07 15.19 -16.55
N ASN A 181 -2.93 15.48 -15.92
CA ASN A 181 -1.63 15.20 -16.52
C ASN A 181 -1.16 13.75 -16.28
N GLN A 182 -1.31 12.90 -17.30
CA GLN A 182 -0.96 11.48 -17.27
C GLN A 182 0.51 11.23 -16.88
N PHE A 183 1.43 12.10 -17.30
CA PHE A 183 2.86 11.95 -17.02
C PHE A 183 3.15 11.93 -15.52
N TRP A 184 2.43 12.74 -14.75
CA TRP A 184 2.55 12.77 -13.30
C TRP A 184 1.72 11.68 -12.64
N ALA A 185 0.51 11.38 -13.13
CA ALA A 185 -0.35 10.34 -12.55
C ALA A 185 0.34 8.96 -12.55
N LYS A 186 1.02 8.60 -13.64
CA LYS A 186 1.69 7.29 -13.78
C LYS A 186 2.83 7.08 -12.77
N THR A 187 3.28 8.10 -12.06
CA THR A 187 4.30 7.97 -11.01
C THR A 187 3.82 7.14 -9.81
N VAL A 188 2.50 6.93 -9.67
CA VAL A 188 1.92 6.03 -8.66
C VAL A 188 2.50 4.61 -8.73
N PHE A 189 2.70 4.08 -9.93
CA PHE A 189 3.15 2.69 -10.13
C PHE A 189 4.60 2.41 -9.74
N PRO A 190 5.62 3.21 -10.13
CA PRO A 190 6.98 3.02 -9.63
C PRO A 190 7.11 3.31 -8.12
N VAL A 191 6.21 4.10 -7.51
CA VAL A 191 6.16 4.21 -6.04
C VAL A 191 5.65 2.91 -5.40
N PHE A 192 4.66 2.25 -6.00
CA PHE A 192 4.29 0.88 -5.57
C PHE A 192 5.45 -0.10 -5.71
N TYR A 193 6.27 0.02 -6.76
CA TYR A 193 7.51 -0.78 -6.89
C TYR A 193 8.45 -0.57 -5.72
N ALA A 194 8.79 0.69 -5.43
CA ALA A 194 9.65 1.05 -4.31
C ALA A 194 9.09 0.52 -2.98
N ALA A 195 7.78 0.66 -2.74
CA ALA A 195 7.14 0.11 -1.55
C ALA A 195 7.23 -1.43 -1.50
N GLY A 196 6.99 -2.11 -2.62
CA GLY A 196 7.07 -3.56 -2.75
C GLY A 196 8.45 -4.12 -2.43
N VAL A 197 9.51 -3.56 -3.03
CA VAL A 197 10.88 -4.02 -2.75
C VAL A 197 11.33 -3.73 -1.32
N ILE A 198 10.94 -2.59 -0.75
CA ILE A 198 11.21 -2.26 0.66
C ILE A 198 10.49 -3.24 1.60
N LEU A 199 9.22 -3.56 1.31
CA LEU A 199 8.48 -4.56 2.08
C LEU A 199 9.11 -5.94 1.96
N LEU A 200 9.47 -6.36 0.75
CA LEU A 200 10.11 -7.66 0.53
C LEU A 200 11.43 -7.76 1.30
N ALA A 201 12.25 -6.71 1.26
CA ALA A 201 13.49 -6.66 2.02
C ALA A 201 13.25 -6.74 3.54
N THR A 202 12.29 -5.98 4.04
CA THR A 202 12.03 -5.86 5.49
C THR A 202 11.34 -7.10 6.07
N ILE A 203 10.34 -7.63 5.38
CA ILE A 203 9.66 -8.88 5.72
C ILE A 203 10.64 -10.06 5.59
N GLY A 204 11.39 -10.14 4.49
CA GLY A 204 12.42 -11.16 4.29
C GLY A 204 13.48 -11.15 5.38
N ALA A 205 13.95 -9.96 5.78
CA ALA A 205 14.88 -9.82 6.90
C ALA A 205 14.26 -10.27 8.23
N LYS A 206 12.98 -9.95 8.49
CA LYS A 206 12.26 -10.36 9.71
C LYS A 206 12.05 -11.88 9.76
N LEU A 207 11.72 -12.51 8.63
CA LEU A 207 11.50 -13.95 8.53
C LEU A 207 12.81 -14.74 8.61
N THR A 208 13.91 -14.24 8.05
CA THR A 208 15.19 -14.97 8.03
C THR A 208 16.11 -14.62 9.21
N GLY A 209 15.88 -13.50 9.87
CA GLY A 209 16.80 -12.89 10.84
C GLY A 209 18.05 -12.25 10.21
N LYS A 210 18.14 -12.18 8.88
CA LYS A 210 19.31 -11.68 8.14
C LYS A 210 18.92 -10.58 7.15
N VAL A 211 19.38 -9.35 7.39
CA VAL A 211 19.11 -8.19 6.53
C VAL A 211 19.61 -8.42 5.10
N SER A 212 20.79 -9.01 4.93
CA SER A 212 21.34 -9.32 3.60
C SER A 212 20.49 -10.30 2.80
N ALA A 213 19.81 -11.26 3.46
CA ALA A 213 18.93 -12.21 2.78
C ALA A 213 17.65 -11.51 2.30
N GLY A 214 17.08 -10.62 3.12
CA GLY A 214 15.96 -9.77 2.70
C GLY A 214 16.31 -8.86 1.52
N LEU A 215 17.43 -8.12 1.61
CA LEU A 215 17.90 -7.27 0.52
C LEU A 215 18.20 -8.06 -0.75
N GLY A 216 18.81 -9.25 -0.63
CA GLY A 216 19.03 -10.14 -1.75
C GLY A 216 17.73 -10.59 -2.43
N ALA A 217 16.72 -10.99 -1.63
CA ALA A 217 15.40 -11.35 -2.17
C ALA A 217 14.72 -10.17 -2.88
N ALA A 218 14.85 -8.95 -2.34
CA ALA A 218 14.31 -7.75 -2.98
C ALA A 218 14.99 -7.43 -4.32
N LEU A 219 16.32 -7.54 -4.40
CA LEU A 219 17.08 -7.32 -5.64
C LEU A 219 16.71 -8.30 -6.76
N LEU A 220 16.38 -9.54 -6.40
CA LEU A 220 15.99 -10.56 -7.38
C LEU A 220 14.67 -10.20 -8.08
N LEU A 221 13.84 -9.34 -7.50
CA LEU A 221 12.55 -8.95 -8.06
C LEU A 221 12.70 -8.27 -9.42
N PHE A 222 13.72 -7.44 -9.60
CA PHE A 222 13.99 -6.74 -10.86
C PHE A 222 14.32 -7.68 -12.01
N PHE A 223 14.92 -8.83 -11.71
CA PHE A 223 15.30 -9.83 -12.71
C PHE A 223 14.12 -10.72 -13.14
N ILE A 224 12.91 -10.50 -12.61
CA ILE A 224 11.69 -11.17 -13.05
C ILE A 224 11.09 -10.33 -14.19
N PRO A 225 11.11 -10.80 -15.45
CA PRO A 225 10.68 -9.99 -16.61
C PRO A 225 9.25 -9.46 -16.50
N GLN A 226 8.34 -10.27 -15.92
CA GLN A 226 6.94 -9.91 -15.67
C GLN A 226 6.79 -8.68 -14.77
N ILE A 227 7.81 -8.36 -13.96
CA ILE A 227 7.79 -7.26 -13.02
C ILE A 227 8.48 -6.01 -13.58
N SER A 228 9.54 -6.18 -14.37
CA SER A 228 10.41 -5.08 -14.78
C SER A 228 10.24 -4.62 -16.23
N ILE A 229 9.83 -5.48 -17.16
CA ILE A 229 9.85 -5.16 -18.60
C ILE A 229 8.62 -5.62 -19.41
N GLU A 230 7.90 -6.67 -19.02
CA GLU A 230 6.76 -7.18 -19.81
C GLU A 230 5.48 -6.35 -19.63
N GLY A 231 4.49 -6.58 -20.50
CA GLY A 231 3.15 -6.04 -20.34
C GLY A 231 2.52 -6.59 -19.04
N GLY A 232 2.05 -5.69 -18.17
CA GLY A 232 1.59 -6.05 -16.80
C GLY A 232 2.55 -5.62 -15.68
N SER A 233 3.75 -5.17 -16.02
CA SER A 233 4.79 -4.75 -15.08
C SER A 233 4.50 -3.42 -14.37
N ALA A 234 5.34 -3.10 -13.38
CA ALA A 234 5.27 -1.85 -12.62
C ALA A 234 5.51 -0.58 -13.47
N ILE A 235 6.03 -0.72 -14.69
CA ILE A 235 6.37 0.42 -15.58
C ILE A 235 5.24 0.82 -16.53
N VAL A 236 4.25 -0.06 -16.75
CA VAL A 236 3.14 0.18 -17.72
C VAL A 236 1.78 0.42 -17.04
N GLY A 237 1.73 0.54 -15.73
CA GLY A 237 0.53 1.02 -15.04
C GLY A 237 -0.60 0.01 -14.87
N TYR A 238 -0.27 -1.27 -14.73
CA TYR A 238 -1.26 -2.31 -14.43
C TYR A 238 -1.50 -2.39 -12.92
N ALA A 239 -2.74 -2.65 -12.51
CA ALA A 239 -3.12 -2.77 -11.10
C ALA A 239 -2.65 -4.10 -10.46
N ASP A 240 -2.22 -5.07 -11.27
CA ASP A 240 -1.66 -6.35 -10.85
C ASP A 240 -0.46 -6.17 -9.93
N PHE A 241 0.44 -5.24 -10.28
CA PHE A 241 1.61 -4.99 -9.47
C PHE A 241 1.25 -4.34 -8.11
N PRO A 242 0.49 -3.22 -8.04
CA PRO A 242 -0.06 -2.71 -6.79
C PRO A 242 -0.77 -3.79 -5.96
N LEU A 243 -1.66 -4.59 -6.56
CA LEU A 243 -2.35 -5.69 -5.88
C LEU A 243 -1.36 -6.69 -5.26
N SER A 244 -0.31 -7.06 -6.00
CA SER A 244 0.74 -7.96 -5.50
C SER A 244 1.47 -7.37 -4.28
N VAL A 245 1.66 -6.06 -4.22
CA VAL A 245 2.29 -5.36 -3.09
C VAL A 245 1.37 -5.36 -1.86
N PHE A 246 0.07 -5.12 -2.03
CA PHE A 246 -0.91 -5.30 -0.96
C PHE A 246 -0.95 -6.76 -0.47
N TYR A 247 -0.85 -7.73 -1.38
CA TYR A 247 -0.85 -9.14 -1.04
C TYR A 247 0.44 -9.57 -0.33
N LEU A 248 1.60 -9.06 -0.76
CA LEU A 248 2.88 -9.24 -0.09
C LEU A 248 2.83 -8.72 1.34
N ALA A 249 2.29 -7.52 1.55
CA ALA A 249 2.08 -6.99 2.90
C ALA A 249 1.17 -7.92 3.71
N THR A 250 0.03 -8.32 3.14
CA THR A 250 -0.94 -9.21 3.79
C THR A 250 -0.29 -10.52 4.26
N ILE A 251 0.21 -11.34 3.34
CA ILE A 251 0.79 -12.65 3.68
C ILE A 251 2.08 -12.51 4.48
N GLY A 252 2.94 -11.56 4.11
CA GLY A 252 4.22 -11.36 4.78
C GLY A 252 4.06 -10.98 6.26
N TYR A 253 3.11 -10.11 6.58
CA TYR A 253 2.81 -9.78 7.98
C TYR A 253 2.03 -10.91 8.70
N LEU A 254 1.21 -11.70 8.00
CA LEU A 254 0.64 -12.92 8.58
C LEU A 254 1.74 -13.91 9.00
N LEU A 255 2.72 -14.17 8.13
CA LEU A 255 3.86 -15.04 8.42
C LEU A 255 4.70 -14.51 9.59
N CYS A 256 4.90 -13.20 9.66
CA CYS A 256 5.58 -12.57 10.80
C CYS A 256 4.80 -12.76 12.11
N ALA A 257 3.47 -12.65 12.08
CA ALA A 257 2.61 -12.87 13.24
C ALA A 257 2.61 -14.33 13.73
N CYS A 258 2.85 -15.28 12.82
CA CYS A 258 3.02 -16.70 13.15
C CYS A 258 4.34 -16.97 13.87
N ARG A 259 5.43 -16.32 13.47
CA ARG A 259 6.78 -16.61 13.98
C ARG A 259 7.08 -15.98 15.34
N SER A 260 6.59 -14.77 15.56
CA SER A 260 7.02 -13.95 16.72
C SER A 260 5.89 -13.68 17.72
N ASP A 261 4.73 -14.32 17.57
CA ASP A 261 3.47 -13.98 18.28
C ASP A 261 3.18 -12.46 18.30
N ASP A 262 3.56 -11.78 17.21
CA ASP A 262 3.52 -10.33 17.11
C ASP A 262 2.12 -9.88 16.69
N GLU A 263 1.33 -9.43 17.67
CA GLU A 263 -0.03 -8.92 17.46
C GLU A 263 -0.05 -7.74 16.47
N HIS A 264 1.00 -6.92 16.40
CA HIS A 264 1.07 -5.82 15.43
C HIS A 264 1.13 -6.30 14.00
N SER A 265 1.93 -7.33 13.75
CA SER A 265 1.98 -7.95 12.43
C SER A 265 0.61 -8.51 12.06
N PHE A 266 -0.13 -9.08 13.02
CA PHE A 266 -1.49 -9.56 12.75
C PHE A 266 -2.47 -8.44 12.41
N ARG A 267 -2.41 -7.30 13.11
CA ARG A 267 -3.27 -6.14 12.80
C ARG A 267 -2.97 -5.54 11.43
N ILE A 268 -1.69 -5.43 11.05
CA ILE A 268 -1.29 -4.97 9.72
C ILE A 268 -1.79 -5.93 8.64
N TYR A 269 -1.63 -7.24 8.86
CA TYR A 269 -2.24 -8.26 8.01
C TYR A 269 -3.74 -8.02 7.83
N ALA A 270 -4.48 -7.82 8.93
CA ALA A 270 -5.94 -7.66 8.87
C ALA A 270 -6.37 -6.41 8.07
N VAL A 271 -5.66 -5.29 8.22
CA VAL A 271 -5.96 -4.06 7.46
C VAL A 271 -5.58 -4.22 5.98
N CYS A 272 -4.40 -4.77 5.67
CA CYS A 272 -4.02 -5.04 4.29
C CYS A 272 -4.95 -6.04 3.61
N LEU A 273 -5.38 -7.09 4.34
CA LEU A 273 -6.38 -8.06 3.90
C LEU A 273 -7.67 -7.33 3.47
N ALA A 274 -8.20 -6.47 4.33
CA ALA A 274 -9.44 -5.73 4.05
C ALA A 274 -9.36 -4.84 2.80
N LEU A 275 -8.15 -4.37 2.44
CA LEU A 275 -7.93 -3.53 1.27
C LEU A 275 -7.76 -4.32 -0.04
N LEU A 276 -7.49 -5.63 -0.01
CA LEU A 276 -7.27 -6.43 -1.23
C LEU A 276 -8.42 -6.32 -2.24
N PRO A 277 -9.71 -6.52 -1.87
CA PRO A 277 -10.83 -6.39 -2.80
C PRO A 277 -11.00 -4.97 -3.35
N TRP A 278 -10.48 -3.96 -2.64
CA TRP A 278 -10.59 -2.56 -3.03
C TRP A 278 -9.56 -2.16 -4.10
N VAL A 279 -8.47 -2.92 -4.25
CA VAL A 279 -7.40 -2.61 -5.21
C VAL A 279 -7.74 -3.08 -6.62
N LYS A 280 -8.19 -4.33 -6.74
CA LYS A 280 -8.56 -4.98 -8.01
C LYS A 280 -9.57 -6.09 -7.72
N ARG A 281 -10.39 -6.45 -8.71
CA ARG A 281 -11.46 -7.47 -8.56
C ARG A 281 -10.89 -8.83 -8.14
N GLU A 282 -9.77 -9.24 -8.72
CA GLU A 282 -9.04 -10.47 -8.41
C GLU A 282 -8.51 -10.48 -6.97
N GLY A 283 -8.43 -9.31 -6.33
CA GLY A 283 -8.12 -9.18 -4.91
C GLY A 283 -9.13 -9.87 -3.99
N VAL A 284 -10.36 -10.14 -4.44
CA VAL A 284 -11.34 -10.96 -3.69
C VAL A 284 -10.85 -12.40 -3.53
N ILE A 285 -10.21 -12.98 -4.55
CA ILE A 285 -9.66 -14.34 -4.50
C ILE A 285 -8.51 -14.38 -3.48
N LEU A 286 -7.62 -13.39 -3.56
CA LEU A 286 -6.49 -13.26 -2.63
C LEU A 286 -6.95 -13.01 -1.19
N TRP A 287 -8.00 -12.19 -1.01
CA TRP A 287 -8.65 -11.96 0.28
C TRP A 287 -9.20 -13.26 0.87
N PHE A 288 -9.90 -14.06 0.07
CA PHE A 288 -10.47 -15.32 0.55
C PHE A 288 -9.36 -16.30 1.00
N ILE A 289 -8.34 -16.50 0.18
CA ILE A 289 -7.22 -17.40 0.49
C ILE A 289 -6.47 -16.91 1.73
N ALA A 290 -6.08 -15.63 1.76
CA ALA A 290 -5.36 -15.06 2.90
C ALA A 290 -6.21 -15.06 4.17
N GLY A 291 -7.52 -14.85 4.07
CA GLY A 291 -8.48 -14.93 5.17
C GLY A 291 -8.55 -16.34 5.76
N LEU A 292 -8.65 -17.37 4.92
CA LEU A 292 -8.58 -18.77 5.36
C LEU A 292 -7.27 -19.07 6.08
N CYS A 293 -6.13 -18.61 5.55
CA CYS A 293 -4.85 -18.74 6.24
C CYS A 293 -4.86 -18.05 7.63
N GLY A 294 -5.44 -16.86 7.74
CA GLY A 294 -5.59 -16.16 9.02
C GLY A 294 -6.44 -16.93 10.04
N VAL A 295 -7.57 -17.49 9.60
CA VAL A 295 -8.44 -18.33 10.44
C VAL A 295 -7.68 -19.54 10.96
N LEU A 296 -6.93 -20.24 10.10
CA LEU A 296 -6.10 -21.38 10.51
C LEU A 296 -5.05 -21.00 11.56
N VAL A 297 -4.42 -19.82 11.41
CA VAL A 297 -3.44 -19.31 12.38
C VAL A 297 -4.10 -19.02 13.73
N ILE A 298 -5.27 -18.36 13.74
CA ILE A 298 -6.04 -18.10 14.97
C ILE A 298 -6.44 -19.43 15.63
N TRP A 299 -6.98 -20.37 14.85
CA TRP A 299 -7.44 -21.67 15.35
C TRP A 299 -6.31 -22.46 16.01
N ARG A 300 -5.14 -22.53 15.36
CA ARG A 300 -3.94 -23.17 15.91
C ARG A 300 -3.52 -22.51 17.23
N LYS A 301 -3.47 -21.18 17.30
CA LYS A 301 -3.11 -20.46 18.55
C LYS A 301 -4.08 -20.76 19.70
N LYS A 302 -5.39 -20.81 19.42
CA LYS A 302 -6.40 -21.13 20.44
C LYS A 302 -6.26 -22.57 20.96
N ASN A 303 -6.02 -23.54 20.08
CA ASN A 303 -5.93 -24.95 20.47
C ASN A 303 -4.70 -25.23 21.37
N HIS A 304 -3.56 -24.59 21.09
CA HIS A 304 -2.39 -24.70 21.96
C HIS A 304 -2.63 -24.14 23.37
N ARG A 305 -3.44 -23.07 23.52
CA ARG A 305 -3.80 -22.53 24.84
C ARG A 305 -4.71 -23.48 25.61
N CYS A 306 -5.68 -24.11 24.95
CA CYS A 306 -6.59 -25.08 25.60
C CYS A 306 -5.87 -26.35 26.08
N ILE A 307 -4.94 -26.88 25.28
CA ILE A 307 -4.14 -28.05 25.68
C ILE A 307 -3.24 -27.70 26.88
N PHE A 308 -2.60 -26.53 26.88
CA PHE A 308 -1.75 -26.10 27.99
C PHE A 308 -2.55 -25.93 29.30
N SER A 309 -3.77 -25.39 29.24
CA SER A 309 -4.66 -25.29 30.41
C SER A 309 -5.18 -26.63 30.92
N HIS A 310 -5.20 -27.68 30.09
CA HIS A 310 -5.57 -29.03 30.54
C HIS A 310 -4.40 -29.85 31.07
N CYS A 311 -3.16 -29.59 30.62
CA CYS A 311 -1.97 -30.26 31.16
C CYS A 311 -1.48 -29.66 32.49
N PHE A 312 -1.87 -28.43 32.81
CA PHE A 312 -1.58 -27.79 34.10
C PHE A 312 -2.88 -27.22 34.70
N PRO A 313 -3.76 -28.05 35.27
CA PRO A 313 -4.77 -27.54 36.18
C PRO A 313 -4.03 -26.88 37.34
N ALA A 314 -4.39 -25.63 37.63
CA ALA A 314 -3.79 -24.82 38.68
C ALA A 314 -3.63 -25.63 39.98
N CYS A 315 -2.39 -25.77 40.47
CA CYS A 315 -2.16 -26.09 41.87
C CYS A 315 -2.65 -24.88 42.69
N SER A 316 -3.90 -24.97 43.15
CA SER A 316 -4.44 -24.19 44.28
C SER A 316 -4.16 -24.91 45.58
#